data_AF-A0A4R5UHT9-F1
#
_entry.id   AF-A0A4R5UHT9-F1
#
_cell.length_a   1.000
_cell.length_b   1.000
_cell.length_c   1.000
_cell.angle_alpha   90.00
_cell.angle_beta   90.00
_cell.angle_gamma   90.00
#
_symmetry.space_group_name_H-M   'P 1'
#
loop_
_entity.id
_entity.type
_entity.pdbx_description
1 polymer ?
#
loop_
_entity_poly.entity_id
_entity_poly.type
_entity_poly.pdbx_seq_one_letter_code
_entity_poly.pdbx_strand_id
1 'polypeptide(L)' 'MQSSRKGLFVALAMIIAGVAGFFLFLYVTGHDPDESPLTLMEWVIGGMLIGPGFGYLTKWRKMRDG' A
#
# COMPACT_ATOMS: atom_id res chain seq x y z
N MET A 1 17.02 -13.08 13.51
CA MET A 1 15.63 -12.71 13.87
C MET A 1 15.35 -11.20 13.90
N GLN A 2 16.30 -10.32 14.28
CA GLN A 2 16.07 -8.86 14.33
C GLN A 2 15.95 -8.20 12.94
N SER A 3 16.72 -8.64 11.92
CA SER A 3 16.60 -8.13 10.55
C SER A 3 15.27 -8.50 9.90
N SER A 4 14.75 -9.70 10.19
CA SER A 4 13.42 -10.13 9.76
C SER A 4 12.34 -9.20 10.32
N ARG A 5 12.37 -8.86 11.62
CA ARG A 5 11.43 -7.87 12.19
C ARG A 5 11.51 -6.50 11.51
N LYS A 6 12.71 -6.02 11.17
CA LYS A 6 12.88 -4.76 10.42
C LYS A 6 12.21 -4.80 9.04
N GLY A 7 12.35 -5.90 8.29
CA GLY A 7 11.72 -6.05 6.98
C GLY A 7 10.18 -6.01 7.05
N LEU A 8 9.61 -6.61 8.09
CA LEU A 8 8.16 -6.56 8.34
C LEU A 8 7.67 -5.14 8.64
N PHE A 9 8.40 -4.40 9.49
CA PHE A 9 8.05 -3.00 9.79
C PHE A 9 8.15 -2.10 8.56
N VAL A 10 9.14 -2.33 7.70
CA VAL A 10 9.29 -1.60 6.43
C VAL A 10 8.09 -1.87 5.51
N ALA A 11 7.69 -3.13 5.34
CA ALA A 11 6.50 -3.49 4.58
C ALA A 11 5.24 -2.81 5.14
N LEU A 12 5.04 -2.88 6.46
CA LEU A 12 3.89 -2.27 7.13
C LEU A 12 3.86 -0.75 6.94
N ALA A 13 5.00 -0.08 7.13
CA ALA A 13 5.10 1.37 6.93
C ALA A 13 4.75 1.78 5.49
N MET A 14 5.20 1.01 4.49
CA MET A 14 4.84 1.27 3.09
C MET A 14 3.35 1.07 2.80
N ILE A 15 2.72 0.03 3.37
CA ILE A 15 1.28 -0.18 3.20
C ILE A 15 0.50 1.00 3.80
N ILE A 16 0.83 1.40 5.04
CA ILE A 16 0.17 2.52 5.71
C ILE A 16 0.36 3.82 4.92
N ALA A 17 1.60 4.11 4.49
CA ALA A 17 1.89 5.31 3.71
C ALA A 17 1.17 5.30 2.35
N GLY A 18 1.11 4.14 1.67
CA GLY A 18 0.39 3.99 0.40
C GLY A 18 -1.12 4.21 0.55
N VAL A 19 -1.72 3.65 1.61
CA VAL A 19 -3.15 3.85 1.92
C VAL A 19 -3.43 5.31 2.25
N ALA A 20 -2.63 5.92 3.12
CA ALA A 20 -2.78 7.34 3.47
C ALA A 20 -2.62 8.25 2.24
N GLY A 21 -1.62 7.96 1.39
CA GLY A 21 -1.40 8.68 0.14
C GLY A 21 -2.56 8.53 -0.84
N PHE A 22 -3.18 7.35 -0.92
CA PHE A 22 -4.35 7.13 -1.77
C PHE A 22 -5.56 7.92 -1.28
N PHE A 23 -5.86 7.89 0.02
CA PHE A 23 -6.95 8.70 0.57
C PHE A 23 -6.69 10.21 0.44
N LEU A 24 -5.45 10.66 0.60
CA LEU A 24 -5.08 12.05 0.33
C LEU A 24 -5.29 12.41 -1.14
N PHE A 25 -4.95 11.52 -2.07
CA PHE A 25 -5.22 11.72 -3.49
C PHE A 25 -6.71 11.86 -3.78
N LEU A 26 -7.56 10.99 -3.23
CA LEU A 26 -9.03 11.09 -3.36
C LEU A 26 -9.54 12.42 -2.80
N TYR A 27 -9.06 12.81 -1.61
CA TYR A 27 -9.43 14.07 -0.98
C TYR A 27 -9.07 15.28 -1.85
N VAL A 28 -7.83 15.34 -2.36
CA VAL A 28 -7.36 16.47 -3.18
C VAL A 28 -8.07 16.52 -4.54
N THR A 29 -8.46 15.37 -5.09
CA THR A 29 -9.19 15.28 -6.36
C THR A 29 -10.69 15.45 -6.20
N GLY A 30 -11.21 15.51 -4.97
CA GLY A 30 -12.63 15.64 -4.68
C GLY A 30 -13.43 14.39 -5.04
N HIS A 31 -12.80 13.22 -5.11
CA HIS A 31 -13.49 11.96 -5.38
C HIS A 31 -14.01 11.36 -4.08
N ASP A 32 -15.33 11.28 -3.95
CA ASP A 32 -15.99 10.59 -2.85
C ASP A 32 -16.41 9.18 -3.27
N PRO A 33 -15.77 8.12 -2.74
CA PRO A 33 -16.09 6.74 -3.06
C PRO A 33 -17.46 6.28 -2.51
N ASP A 34 -18.04 7.01 -1.54
CA ASP A 34 -19.34 6.70 -0.96
C ASP A 34 -20.48 7.20 -1.87
N GLU A 35 -20.25 8.28 -2.63
CA GLU A 35 -21.20 8.84 -3.59
C GLU A 35 -21.02 8.26 -5.00
N SER A 36 -19.78 8.01 -5.41
CA SER A 36 -19.44 7.51 -6.74
C SER A 36 -18.37 6.43 -6.68
N PRO A 37 -18.51 5.31 -7.41
CA PRO A 37 -17.52 4.25 -7.34
C PRO A 37 -16.20 4.66 -8.00
N LEU A 38 -15.10 4.12 -7.48
CA LEU A 38 -13.77 4.28 -8.06
C LEU A 38 -13.76 3.86 -9.54
N THR A 39 -13.26 4.76 -10.38
CA THR A 39 -12.94 4.53 -11.78
C THR A 39 -11.66 3.70 -11.93
N LEU A 40 -11.42 3.24 -13.16
CA LEU A 40 -10.20 2.51 -13.50
C LEU A 40 -8.92 3.26 -13.09
N MET A 41 -8.91 4.59 -13.22
CA MET A 41 -7.73 5.39 -12.90
C MET A 41 -7.44 5.41 -11.40
N GLU A 42 -8.46 5.59 -10.55
CA GLU A 42 -8.24 5.54 -9.10
C GLU A 42 -7.81 4.14 -8.65
N TRP A 43 -8.33 3.08 -9.27
CA TRP A 43 -7.87 1.71 -9.01
C TRP A 43 -6.39 1.51 -9.35
N VAL A 44 -5.95 2.03 -10.50
CA VAL A 44 -4.54 1.95 -10.92
C VAL A 44 -3.64 2.72 -9.95
N ILE A 45 -4.06 3.93 -9.54
CA ILE A 45 -3.31 4.76 -8.60
C ILE A 45 -3.23 4.08 -7.22
N GLY A 46 -4.36 3.58 -6.71
CA GLY A 46 -4.40 2.82 -5.46
C GLY A 46 -3.48 1.60 -5.50
N GLY A 47 -3.51 0.84 -6.60
CA GLY A 47 -2.59 -0.28 -6.83
C GLY A 47 -1.12 0.14 -6.83
N MET A 48 -0.79 1.26 -7.48
CA MET A 48 0.58 1.77 -7.55
C MET A 48 1.10 2.27 -6.20
N LEU A 49 0.25 2.89 -5.38
CA LEU A 49 0.62 3.42 -4.07
C LEU A 49 0.74 2.32 -3.01
N ILE A 50 -0.17 1.33 -3.01
CA ILE A 50 -0.26 0.32 -1.96
C ILE A 50 0.53 -0.94 -2.32
N GLY A 51 0.55 -1.33 -3.60
CA GLY A 51 1.15 -2.56 -4.11
C GLY A 51 2.62 -2.78 -3.70
N PRO A 52 3.51 -1.77 -3.75
CA PRO A 52 4.90 -1.93 -3.31
C PRO A 52 5.05 -2.44 -1.87
N GLY A 53 4.16 -2.04 -0.96
CA GLY A 53 4.16 -2.51 0.43
C GLY A 53 3.91 -4.02 0.54
N PHE A 54 2.95 -4.54 -0.23
CA PHE A 54 2.71 -5.98 -0.35
C PHE A 54 3.87 -6.72 -1.04
N GLY A 55 4.51 -6.09 -2.02
CA GLY A 55 5.75 -6.59 -2.63
C GLY A 55 6.86 -6.82 -1.60
N TYR A 56 7.07 -5.86 -0.70
CA TYR A 56 8.02 -6.03 0.39
C TYR A 56 7.61 -7.10 1.41
N LEU A 57 6.31 -7.21 1.70
CA LEU A 57 5.79 -8.23 2.61
C LEU A 57 6.04 -9.64 2.07
N THR A 58 5.78 -9.87 0.78
CA THR A 58 6.05 -11.16 0.12
C THR A 58 7.54 -11.48 0.06
N LYS A 59 8.39 -10.48 -0.23
CA LYS A 59 9.86 -10.62 -0.19
C LYS A 59 10.34 -11.00 1.21
N TRP A 60 9.82 -10.33 2.24
CA TRP A 60 10.14 -10.66 3.64
C TRP A 60 9.75 -12.10 3.99
N ARG A 61 8.55 -12.54 3.59
CA ARG A 61 8.08 -13.91 3.83
C ARG A 61 9.01 -14.94 3.20
N LYS A 62 9.40 -14.74 1.94
CA LYS A 62 10.34 -15.63 1.24
C LYS A 62 11.69 -15.75 1.96
N MET A 63 12.20 -14.64 2.51
CA MET A 63 13.47 -14.63 3.27
C MET A 63 13.37 -15.27 4.66
N ARG A 64 12.17 -15.48 5.18
CA ARG A 64 11.93 -16.12 6.48
C ARG A 64 11.70 -17.62 6.34
N ASP A 65 11.03 -18.01 5.25
CA ASP A 65 10.61 -19.39 5.00
C ASP A 65 11.68 -20.21 4.23
N GLY A 66 12.80 -19.59 3.83
CA GLY A 66 13.99 -20.24 3.23
C GLY A 66 15.23 -20.04 4.08
#